data_AF-A0A2P4PAU4-F1
#
_entry.id   AF-A0A2P4PAU4-F1
#
_cell.length_a   1.000
_cell.length_b   1.000
_cell.length_c   1.000
_cell.angle_alpha   90.00
_cell.angle_beta   90.00
_cell.angle_gamma   90.00
#
_symmetry.space_group_name_H-M   'P 1'
#
loop_
_entity.id
_entity.type
_entity.pdbx_description
1 polymer ?
#
loop_
_entity_poly.entity_id
_entity_poly.type
_entity_poly.pdbx_seq_one_letter_code
_entity_poly.pdbx_strand_id
1 'polypeptide(L)'
;MIDNYEGKDDCFKEAAFMIKNECSKLEDISNDERSIYTIKLTLCQLRTAGFDTPSQCDDLTNYSDCLASIGSINQYWVTYDGFLREVEILYQHRKNISSYYENMMNNLSIIVASIRNEELEQLPHITESLKSLNHEISVIKQKSYSVYKEMNTVKNDLKKPYYTRCHKSFSDELSNVSLKKISEIKENLSGVVEMTDDSRIVQEDLNSSIRKTKVELEDNKNHLKED
;
A
#
# COMPACT_ATOMS: atom_id res chain seq x y z
N MET A 1 -2.18 -26.26 -50.43
CA MET A 1 -2.89 -27.18 -51.35
C MET A 1 -3.94 -26.46 -52.18
N ILE A 2 -4.81 -25.63 -51.58
CA ILE A 2 -5.76 -24.78 -52.33
C ILE A 2 -5.05 -23.63 -53.09
N ASP A 3 -3.95 -23.12 -52.56
CA ASP A 3 -3.19 -22.03 -53.19
C ASP A 3 -2.47 -22.45 -54.50
N ASN A 4 -2.35 -23.76 -54.77
CA ASN A 4 -1.82 -24.29 -56.03
C ASN A 4 -2.81 -24.14 -57.21
N TYR A 5 -4.03 -23.66 -56.95
CA TYR A 5 -5.06 -23.47 -57.98
C TYR A 5 -5.13 -22.03 -58.51
N GLU A 6 -4.30 -21.11 -58.01
CA GLU A 6 -4.27 -19.72 -58.48
C GLU A 6 -3.89 -19.59 -59.98
N GLY A 7 -3.22 -20.60 -60.55
CA GLY A 7 -2.84 -20.69 -61.97
C GLY A 7 -3.63 -21.68 -62.83
N LYS A 8 -4.70 -22.33 -62.32
CA LYS A 8 -5.54 -23.27 -63.10
C LYS A 8 -6.84 -22.60 -63.60
N ASP A 9 -7.49 -23.23 -64.59
CA ASP A 9 -8.78 -22.82 -65.16
C ASP A 9 -9.84 -22.52 -64.08
N ASP A 10 -10.78 -21.62 -64.41
CA ASP A 10 -11.81 -21.11 -63.51
C ASP A 10 -12.60 -22.21 -62.79
N CYS A 11 -12.77 -23.38 -63.42
CA CYS A 11 -13.44 -24.55 -62.85
C CYS A 11 -12.82 -25.04 -61.53
N PHE A 12 -11.48 -25.15 -61.47
CA PHE A 12 -10.82 -25.61 -60.25
C PHE A 12 -10.85 -24.56 -59.14
N LYS A 13 -10.75 -23.29 -59.52
CA LYS A 13 -10.85 -22.17 -58.56
C LYS A 13 -12.22 -22.15 -57.90
N GLU A 14 -13.27 -22.35 -58.69
CA GLU A 14 -14.65 -22.43 -58.18
C GLU A 14 -14.83 -23.61 -57.22
N ALA A 15 -14.40 -24.82 -57.61
CA ALA A 15 -14.49 -25.99 -56.75
C ALA A 15 -13.70 -25.82 -55.44
N ALA A 16 -12.49 -25.27 -55.51
CA ALA A 16 -11.65 -25.02 -54.35
C ALA A 16 -12.22 -23.92 -53.44
N PHE A 17 -12.84 -22.88 -54.02
CA PHE A 17 -13.52 -21.83 -53.26
C PHE A 17 -14.73 -22.38 -52.49
N MET A 18 -15.51 -23.27 -53.09
CA MET A 18 -16.63 -23.94 -52.40
C MET A 18 -16.15 -24.76 -51.20
N ILE A 19 -15.12 -25.58 -51.40
CA ILE A 19 -14.50 -26.37 -50.31
C ILE A 19 -14.01 -25.45 -49.19
N LYS A 20 -13.32 -24.35 -49.54
CA LYS A 20 -12.82 -23.38 -48.55
C LYS A 20 -13.95 -22.75 -47.74
N ASN A 21 -15.04 -22.36 -48.39
CA ASN A 21 -16.18 -21.73 -47.71
C ASN A 21 -16.89 -22.72 -46.77
N GLU A 22 -17.11 -23.97 -47.18
CA GLU A 22 -17.70 -24.96 -46.30
C GLU A 22 -16.76 -25.34 -45.14
N CYS A 23 -15.45 -25.50 -45.40
CA CYS A 23 -14.47 -25.74 -44.35
C CYS A 23 -14.39 -24.61 -43.32
N SER A 24 -14.78 -23.38 -43.70
CA SER A 24 -14.84 -22.24 -42.78
C SER A 24 -16.04 -22.26 -41.84
N LYS A 25 -17.08 -23.05 -42.15
CA LYS A 25 -18.23 -23.22 -41.27
C LYS A 25 -17.86 -24.14 -40.10
N LEU A 26 -18.53 -23.94 -38.96
CA LEU A 26 -18.33 -24.74 -37.76
C LEU A 26 -18.99 -26.13 -37.86
N GLU A 27 -19.91 -26.32 -38.80
CA GLU A 27 -20.61 -27.59 -39.02
C GLU A 27 -19.76 -28.62 -39.78
N ASP A 28 -19.99 -29.89 -39.50
CA ASP A 28 -19.34 -31.01 -40.19
C ASP A 28 -19.93 -31.18 -41.59
N ILE A 29 -19.09 -31.02 -42.62
CA ILE A 29 -19.47 -31.25 -44.03
C ILE A 29 -19.93 -32.71 -44.20
N SER A 30 -21.11 -32.90 -44.78
CA SER A 30 -21.69 -34.23 -45.01
C SER A 30 -20.89 -35.06 -46.02
N ASN A 31 -21.06 -36.38 -46.02
CA ASN A 31 -20.41 -37.25 -47.01
C ASN A 31 -20.89 -36.94 -48.44
N ASP A 32 -22.13 -36.50 -48.59
CA ASP A 32 -22.74 -36.17 -49.88
C ASP A 32 -22.09 -34.91 -50.46
N GLU A 33 -21.92 -33.87 -49.66
CA GLU A 33 -21.21 -32.65 -50.06
C GLU A 33 -19.75 -32.93 -50.43
N ARG A 34 -19.06 -33.77 -49.65
CA ARG A 34 -17.68 -34.19 -49.99
C ARG A 34 -17.63 -34.91 -51.33
N SER A 35 -18.62 -35.76 -51.61
CA SER A 35 -18.75 -36.47 -52.89
C SER A 35 -19.00 -35.48 -54.03
N ILE A 36 -19.88 -34.49 -53.84
CA ILE A 36 -20.16 -33.43 -54.82
C ILE A 36 -18.89 -32.61 -55.13
N TYR A 37 -18.11 -32.21 -54.12
CA TYR A 37 -16.86 -31.48 -54.35
C TYR A 37 -15.82 -32.32 -55.09
N THR A 38 -15.72 -33.59 -54.73
CA THR A 38 -14.83 -34.54 -55.41
C THR A 38 -15.23 -34.73 -56.87
N ILE A 39 -16.53 -34.88 -57.14
CA ILE A 39 -17.06 -34.95 -58.50
C ILE A 39 -16.69 -33.67 -59.28
N LYS A 40 -16.92 -32.48 -58.72
CA LYS A 40 -16.57 -31.22 -59.39
C LYS A 40 -15.09 -31.14 -59.77
N LEU A 41 -14.19 -31.46 -58.83
CA LEU A 41 -12.74 -31.51 -59.10
C LEU A 41 -12.39 -32.52 -60.20
N THR A 42 -13.03 -33.69 -60.16
CA THR A 42 -12.87 -34.74 -61.18
C THR A 42 -13.28 -34.24 -62.55
N LEU A 43 -14.46 -33.64 -62.66
CA LEU A 43 -14.97 -33.10 -63.94
C LEU A 43 -14.08 -31.98 -64.48
N CYS A 44 -13.56 -31.09 -63.62
CA CYS A 44 -12.59 -30.08 -64.03
C CYS A 44 -11.33 -30.72 -64.61
N GLN A 45 -10.81 -31.77 -63.97
CA GLN A 45 -9.61 -32.48 -64.42
C GLN A 45 -9.83 -33.21 -65.75
N LEU A 46 -10.99 -33.87 -65.90
CA LEU A 46 -11.36 -34.55 -67.15
C LEU A 46 -11.47 -33.55 -68.31
N ARG A 47 -12.18 -32.43 -68.12
CA ARG A 47 -12.32 -31.38 -69.14
C ARG A 47 -11.00 -30.75 -69.52
N THR A 48 -10.15 -30.44 -68.53
CA THR A 48 -8.80 -29.89 -68.78
C THR A 48 -7.93 -30.85 -69.59
N ALA A 49 -8.10 -32.16 -69.38
CA ALA A 49 -7.39 -33.19 -70.13
C ALA A 49 -8.04 -33.52 -71.49
N GLY A 50 -9.12 -32.83 -71.88
CA GLY A 50 -9.81 -33.02 -73.16
C GLY A 50 -10.72 -34.25 -73.22
N PHE A 51 -11.11 -34.81 -72.07
CA PHE A 51 -12.08 -35.90 -72.01
C PHE A 51 -13.51 -35.35 -71.92
N ASP A 52 -14.44 -36.04 -72.58
CA ASP A 52 -15.88 -35.78 -72.43
C ASP A 52 -16.36 -36.14 -71.02
N THR A 53 -17.25 -35.33 -70.46
CA THR A 53 -17.88 -35.61 -69.16
C THR A 53 -19.22 -36.31 -69.35
N PRO A 54 -19.60 -37.30 -68.50
CA PRO A 54 -20.91 -37.93 -68.60
C PRO A 54 -22.05 -36.92 -68.47
N SER A 55 -23.07 -36.99 -69.31
CA SER A 55 -24.25 -36.10 -69.25
C SER A 55 -25.00 -36.17 -67.91
N GLN A 56 -24.88 -37.30 -67.20
CA GLN A 56 -25.40 -37.51 -65.86
C GLN A 56 -24.76 -36.58 -64.81
N CYS A 57 -23.65 -35.93 -65.17
CA CYS A 57 -22.91 -35.00 -64.32
C CYS A 57 -23.21 -33.52 -64.62
N ASP A 58 -24.13 -33.23 -65.54
CA ASP A 58 -24.54 -31.86 -65.86
C ASP A 58 -25.37 -31.22 -64.74
N ASP A 59 -26.14 -32.04 -64.00
CA ASP A 59 -26.86 -31.65 -62.79
C ASP A 59 -26.45 -32.56 -61.62
N LEU A 60 -25.87 -31.96 -60.58
CA LEU A 60 -25.41 -32.67 -59.38
C LEU A 60 -26.47 -32.76 -58.27
N THR A 61 -27.72 -32.33 -58.54
CA THR A 61 -28.85 -32.52 -57.62
C THR A 61 -29.06 -34.00 -57.30
N ASN A 62 -28.82 -34.89 -58.26
CA ASN A 62 -28.72 -36.34 -58.05
C ASN A 62 -27.31 -36.86 -58.36
N TYR A 63 -26.33 -36.46 -57.54
CA TYR A 63 -24.91 -36.80 -57.74
C TYR A 63 -24.62 -38.31 -57.83
N SER A 64 -25.51 -39.17 -57.32
CA SER A 64 -25.42 -40.64 -57.40
C SER A 64 -25.24 -41.13 -58.84
N ASP A 65 -26.04 -40.61 -59.78
CA ASP A 65 -26.04 -41.09 -61.17
C ASP A 65 -24.75 -40.65 -61.89
N CYS A 66 -24.27 -39.45 -61.58
CA CYS A 66 -22.95 -38.98 -62.03
C CYS A 66 -21.83 -39.86 -61.46
N LEU A 67 -21.87 -40.17 -60.16
CA LEU A 67 -20.86 -41.00 -59.50
C LEU A 67 -20.81 -42.41 -60.08
N ALA A 68 -21.97 -43.03 -60.34
CA ALA A 68 -22.06 -44.32 -61.00
C ALA A 68 -21.45 -44.28 -62.42
N SER A 69 -21.69 -43.19 -63.15
CA SER A 69 -21.12 -42.98 -64.48
C SER A 69 -19.60 -42.82 -64.45
N ILE A 70 -19.07 -42.06 -63.49
CA ILE A 70 -17.62 -41.95 -63.23
C ILE A 70 -17.02 -43.32 -62.87
N GLY A 71 -17.68 -44.07 -61.99
CA GLY A 71 -17.25 -45.41 -61.57
C GLY A 71 -17.25 -46.45 -62.69
N SER A 72 -18.04 -46.24 -63.76
CA SER A 72 -18.08 -47.14 -64.91
C SER A 72 -16.84 -47.05 -65.81
N ILE A 73 -16.04 -45.98 -65.69
CA ILE A 73 -14.85 -45.74 -66.51
C ILE A 73 -13.62 -45.71 -65.61
N ASN A 74 -12.73 -46.71 -65.74
CA ASN A 74 -11.56 -46.87 -64.86
C ASN A 74 -10.69 -45.60 -64.73
N GLN A 75 -10.43 -44.89 -65.83
CA GLN A 75 -9.61 -43.66 -65.81
C GLN A 75 -10.28 -42.53 -65.01
N TYR A 76 -11.61 -42.45 -65.07
CA TYR A 76 -12.39 -41.43 -64.37
C TYR A 76 -12.46 -41.78 -62.89
N TRP A 77 -12.68 -43.05 -62.57
CA TRP A 77 -12.65 -43.56 -61.21
C TRP A 77 -11.32 -43.29 -60.51
N VAL A 78 -10.18 -43.54 -61.18
CA VAL A 78 -8.85 -43.26 -60.61
C VAL A 78 -8.67 -41.76 -60.32
N THR A 79 -9.17 -40.89 -61.21
CA THR A 79 -9.12 -39.45 -61.01
C THR A 79 -9.99 -39.03 -59.81
N TYR A 80 -11.19 -39.59 -59.73
CA TYR A 80 -12.13 -39.37 -58.62
C TYR A 80 -11.55 -39.83 -57.28
N ASP A 81 -11.02 -41.05 -57.21
CA ASP A 81 -10.43 -41.62 -56.00
C ASP A 81 -9.24 -40.78 -55.49
N GLY A 82 -8.42 -40.26 -56.41
CA GLY A 82 -7.36 -39.32 -56.08
C GLY A 82 -7.88 -38.06 -55.38
N PHE A 83 -8.89 -37.40 -55.95
CA PHE A 83 -9.49 -36.22 -55.33
C PHE A 83 -10.27 -36.54 -54.06
N LEU A 84 -10.92 -37.70 -53.96
CA LEU A 84 -11.65 -38.11 -52.77
C LEU A 84 -10.70 -38.14 -51.57
N ARG A 85 -9.55 -38.77 -51.76
CA ARG A 85 -8.51 -38.84 -50.74
C ARG A 85 -8.00 -37.45 -50.34
N GLU A 86 -7.80 -36.54 -51.28
CA GLU A 86 -7.38 -35.17 -50.99
C GLU A 86 -8.44 -34.41 -50.16
N VAL A 87 -9.71 -34.49 -50.56
CA VAL A 87 -10.84 -33.86 -49.85
C VAL A 87 -10.98 -34.44 -48.44
N GLU A 88 -10.85 -35.76 -48.28
CA GLU A 88 -10.88 -36.41 -46.98
C GLU A 88 -9.74 -35.95 -46.07
N ILE A 89 -8.52 -35.84 -46.57
CA ILE A 89 -7.37 -35.36 -45.78
C ILE A 89 -7.63 -33.93 -45.27
N LEU A 90 -8.13 -33.05 -46.14
CA LEU A 90 -8.47 -31.67 -45.75
C LEU A 90 -9.53 -31.66 -44.64
N TYR A 91 -10.55 -32.50 -44.77
CA TYR A 91 -11.61 -32.60 -43.78
C TYR A 91 -11.11 -33.13 -42.43
N GLN A 92 -10.33 -34.21 -42.44
CA GLN A 92 -9.74 -34.77 -41.22
C GLN A 92 -8.83 -33.76 -40.53
N HIS A 93 -8.03 -33.02 -41.32
CA HIS A 93 -7.17 -31.97 -40.79
C HIS A 93 -7.98 -30.88 -40.10
N ARG A 94 -9.05 -30.40 -40.74
CA ARG A 94 -9.99 -29.43 -40.14
C ARG A 94 -10.62 -29.96 -38.86
N LYS A 95 -11.12 -31.19 -38.85
CA LYS A 95 -11.73 -31.82 -37.66
C LYS A 95 -10.75 -31.90 -36.48
N ASN A 96 -9.50 -32.30 -36.76
CA ASN A 96 -8.45 -32.36 -35.74
C ASN A 96 -8.13 -30.98 -35.16
N ILE A 97 -8.06 -29.97 -36.02
CA ILE A 97 -7.86 -28.57 -35.60
C ILE A 97 -9.01 -28.11 -34.71
N SER A 98 -10.27 -28.33 -35.11
CA SER A 98 -11.45 -27.95 -34.32
C SER A 98 -11.42 -28.63 -32.94
N SER A 99 -11.17 -29.94 -32.91
CA SER A 99 -11.05 -30.70 -31.65
C SER A 99 -9.93 -30.18 -30.75
N TYR A 100 -8.78 -29.80 -31.32
CA TYR A 100 -7.69 -29.19 -30.57
C TYR A 100 -8.10 -27.87 -29.90
N TYR A 101 -8.76 -26.98 -30.65
CA TYR A 101 -9.24 -25.70 -30.11
C TYR A 101 -10.31 -25.89 -29.03
N GLU A 102 -11.27 -26.79 -29.23
CA GLU A 102 -12.29 -27.10 -28.21
C GLU A 102 -11.66 -27.59 -26.90
N ASN A 103 -10.67 -28.50 -26.99
CA ASN A 103 -9.94 -28.98 -25.82
C ASN A 103 -9.16 -27.86 -25.13
N MET A 104 -8.50 -26.99 -25.91
CA MET A 104 -7.78 -25.85 -25.36
C MET A 104 -8.73 -24.88 -24.62
N MET A 105 -9.89 -24.58 -25.22
CA MET A 105 -10.89 -23.70 -24.60
C MET A 105 -11.49 -24.31 -23.33
N ASN A 106 -11.74 -25.62 -23.32
CA ASN A 106 -12.17 -26.32 -22.11
C ASN A 106 -11.12 -26.26 -21.00
N ASN A 107 -9.84 -26.50 -21.33
CA ASN A 107 -8.75 -26.39 -20.37
C ASN A 107 -8.61 -24.97 -19.81
N LEU A 108 -8.70 -23.94 -20.66
CA LEU A 108 -8.70 -22.55 -20.23
C LEU A 108 -9.86 -22.23 -19.29
N SER A 109 -11.06 -22.72 -19.60
CA SER A 109 -12.24 -22.56 -18.74
C SER A 109 -12.02 -23.16 -17.34
N ILE A 110 -11.43 -24.35 -17.27
CA ILE A 110 -11.08 -25.02 -16.00
C ILE A 110 -10.06 -24.18 -15.21
N ILE A 111 -9.02 -23.68 -15.86
CA ILE A 111 -7.97 -22.87 -15.20
C ILE A 111 -8.57 -21.58 -14.65
N VAL A 112 -9.37 -20.86 -15.45
CA VAL A 112 -10.02 -19.61 -15.03
C VAL A 112 -10.95 -19.85 -13.84
N ALA A 113 -11.71 -20.94 -13.85
CA ALA A 113 -12.55 -21.32 -12.72
C ALA A 113 -11.72 -21.62 -11.46
N SER A 114 -10.59 -22.32 -11.59
CA SER A 114 -9.69 -22.63 -10.48
C SER A 114 -9.11 -21.36 -9.86
N ILE A 115 -8.59 -20.43 -10.67
CA ILE A 115 -8.04 -19.16 -10.19
C ILE A 115 -9.11 -18.36 -9.45
N ARG A 116 -10.32 -18.27 -10.01
CA ARG A 116 -11.42 -17.55 -9.38
C ARG A 116 -11.80 -18.14 -8.03
N ASN A 117 -11.79 -19.47 -7.90
CA ASN A 117 -12.07 -20.14 -6.63
C ASN A 117 -10.97 -19.85 -5.60
N GLU A 118 -9.70 -19.89 -6.00
CA GLU A 118 -8.57 -19.56 -5.12
C GLU A 118 -8.65 -18.11 -4.62
N GLU A 119 -8.99 -17.15 -5.50
CA GLU A 119 -9.22 -15.75 -5.11
C GLU A 119 -10.35 -15.62 -4.07
N LEU A 120 -11.45 -16.36 -4.27
CA LEU A 120 -12.59 -16.37 -3.35
C LEU A 120 -12.23 -16.98 -1.99
N GLU A 121 -11.33 -17.95 -1.93
CA GLU A 121 -10.84 -18.52 -0.67
C GLU A 121 -9.86 -17.60 0.06
N GLN A 122 -8.99 -16.88 -0.66
CA GLN A 122 -8.00 -15.99 -0.04
C GLN A 122 -8.60 -14.68 0.49
N LEU A 123 -9.64 -14.13 -0.17
CA LEU A 123 -10.28 -12.85 0.18
C LEU A 123 -10.77 -12.78 1.64
N PRO A 124 -11.49 -13.78 2.18
CA PRO A 124 -11.89 -13.82 3.58
C PRO A 124 -10.71 -13.77 4.55
N HIS A 125 -9.64 -14.55 4.29
CA HIS A 125 -8.46 -14.59 5.15
C HIS A 125 -7.74 -13.24 5.23
N ILE A 126 -7.59 -12.56 4.08
CA ILE A 126 -7.03 -11.20 4.03
C ILE A 126 -7.93 -10.23 4.79
N THR A 127 -9.25 -10.33 4.60
CA THR A 127 -10.23 -9.45 5.28
C THR A 127 -10.18 -9.64 6.79
N GLU A 128 -10.07 -10.87 7.27
CA GLU A 128 -10.00 -11.18 8.70
C GLU A 128 -8.68 -10.71 9.32
N SER A 129 -7.57 -10.89 8.61
CA SER A 129 -6.25 -10.38 9.00
C SER A 129 -6.26 -8.85 9.12
N LEU A 130 -6.87 -8.15 8.16
CA LEU A 130 -7.03 -6.68 8.21
C LEU A 130 -7.91 -6.23 9.37
N LYS A 131 -8.99 -6.94 9.68
CA LYS A 131 -9.83 -6.66 10.86
C LYS A 131 -9.06 -6.81 12.16
N SER A 132 -8.27 -7.88 12.29
CA SER A 132 -7.41 -8.12 13.44
C SER A 132 -6.37 -7.01 13.61
N LEU A 133 -5.65 -6.66 12.53
CA LEU A 133 -4.67 -5.57 12.55
C LEU A 133 -5.30 -4.23 12.97
N ASN A 134 -6.48 -3.91 12.46
CA ASN A 134 -7.20 -2.69 12.82
C ASN A 134 -7.58 -2.68 14.32
N HIS A 135 -7.95 -3.85 14.87
CA HIS A 135 -8.20 -3.99 16.29
C HIS A 135 -6.92 -3.74 17.12
N GLU A 136 -5.79 -4.33 16.74
CA GLU A 136 -4.51 -4.11 17.43
C GLU A 136 -4.08 -2.63 17.41
N ILE A 137 -4.22 -1.95 16.27
CA ILE A 137 -3.96 -0.51 16.16
C ILE A 137 -4.85 0.29 17.12
N SER A 138 -6.12 -0.09 17.28
CA SER A 138 -7.04 0.58 18.21
C SER A 138 -6.58 0.43 19.66
N VAL A 139 -6.10 -0.75 20.05
CA VAL A 139 -5.56 -1.03 21.39
C VAL A 139 -4.29 -0.22 21.63
N ILE A 140 -3.37 -0.17 20.66
CA ILE A 140 -2.15 0.63 20.75
C ILE A 140 -2.48 2.11 20.93
N LYS A 141 -3.46 2.64 20.18
CA LYS A 141 -3.91 4.02 20.29
C LYS A 141 -4.48 4.34 21.67
N GLN A 142 -5.24 3.41 22.26
CA GLN A 142 -5.77 3.59 23.61
C GLN A 142 -4.64 3.59 24.66
N LYS A 143 -3.69 2.65 24.56
CA LYS A 143 -2.54 2.56 25.47
C LYS A 143 -1.65 3.80 25.37
N SER A 144 -1.36 4.29 24.16
CA SER A 144 -0.54 5.49 23.97
C SER A 144 -1.18 6.72 24.61
N TYR A 145 -2.51 6.85 24.52
CA TYR A 145 -3.25 7.92 25.20
C TYR A 145 -3.16 7.81 26.73
N SER A 146 -3.25 6.60 27.28
CA SER A 146 -3.09 6.37 28.73
C SER A 146 -1.69 6.79 29.20
N VAL A 147 -0.65 6.34 28.49
CA VAL A 147 0.75 6.69 28.79
C VAL A 147 0.95 8.20 28.71
N TYR A 148 0.43 8.85 27.66
CA TYR A 148 0.50 10.31 27.53
C TYR A 148 -0.15 11.04 28.71
N LYS A 149 -1.30 10.56 29.19
CA LYS A 149 -1.99 11.13 30.35
C LYS A 149 -1.15 10.96 31.63
N GLU A 150 -0.63 9.77 31.90
CA GLU A 150 0.22 9.50 33.06
C GLU A 150 1.49 10.35 33.04
N MET A 151 2.14 10.45 31.88
CA MET A 151 3.35 11.24 31.68
C MET A 151 3.10 12.74 31.93
N ASN A 152 1.92 13.25 31.58
CA ASN A 152 1.51 14.61 31.93
C ASN A 152 1.24 14.80 33.42
N THR A 153 0.64 13.81 34.09
CA THR A 153 0.47 13.83 35.55
C THR A 153 1.81 13.88 36.25
N VAL A 154 2.75 13.00 35.89
CA VAL A 154 4.13 12.99 36.42
C VAL A 154 4.82 14.32 36.17
N LYS A 155 4.70 14.88 34.96
CA LYS A 155 5.24 16.21 34.63
C LYS A 155 4.67 17.32 35.53
N ASN A 156 3.38 17.27 35.83
CA ASN A 156 2.72 18.25 36.71
C ASN A 156 3.10 18.04 38.19
N ASP A 157 3.23 16.79 38.63
CA ASP A 157 3.67 16.45 39.98
C ASP A 157 5.13 16.81 40.19
N LEU A 158 5.99 16.75 39.17
CA LEU A 158 7.37 17.25 39.24
C LEU A 158 7.44 18.79 39.28
N LYS A 159 6.48 19.50 38.71
CA LYS A 159 6.42 20.98 38.78
C LYS A 159 6.05 21.50 40.18
N LYS A 160 5.21 20.79 40.95
CA LYS A 160 4.71 21.23 42.26
C LYS A 160 5.77 21.34 43.39
N PRO A 161 6.72 20.39 43.57
CA PRO A 161 7.65 20.42 44.70
C PRO A 161 8.87 21.32 44.48
N TYR A 162 9.26 21.62 43.24
CA TYR A 162 10.45 22.42 42.97
C TYR A 162 10.29 23.91 43.32
N TYR A 163 9.12 24.51 43.05
CA TYR A 163 8.88 25.92 43.40
C TYR A 163 8.59 26.12 44.89
N THR A 164 7.85 25.19 45.52
CA THR A 164 7.36 25.40 46.89
C THR A 164 8.40 25.03 47.96
N ARG A 165 9.31 24.08 47.69
CA ARG A 165 10.28 23.61 48.71
C ARG A 165 11.55 24.45 48.77
N CYS A 166 12.12 24.83 47.63
CA CYS A 166 13.32 25.69 47.59
C CYS A 166 13.02 27.10 48.08
N HIS A 167 11.87 27.68 47.71
CA HIS A 167 11.52 29.03 48.12
C HIS A 167 11.24 29.14 49.62
N LYS A 168 10.65 28.09 50.23
CA LYS A 168 10.38 28.06 51.67
C LYS A 168 11.65 27.83 52.48
N SER A 169 12.48 26.87 52.08
CA SER A 169 13.80 26.63 52.68
C SER A 169 14.69 27.87 52.65
N PHE A 170 14.78 28.54 51.49
CA PHE A 170 15.61 29.73 51.34
C PHE A 170 15.04 30.92 52.11
N SER A 171 13.72 31.11 52.14
CA SER A 171 13.06 32.16 52.94
C SER A 171 13.25 31.96 54.44
N ASP A 172 13.14 30.72 54.92
CA ASP A 172 13.28 30.38 56.34
C ASP A 172 14.75 30.55 56.80
N GLU A 173 15.72 30.15 55.96
CA GLU A 173 17.14 30.39 56.22
C GLU A 173 17.48 31.89 56.20
N LEU A 174 16.98 32.66 55.23
CA LEU A 174 17.23 34.10 55.15
C LEU A 174 16.64 34.85 56.35
N SER A 175 15.43 34.47 56.79
CA SER A 175 14.79 35.02 57.99
C SER A 175 15.59 34.71 59.25
N ASN A 176 16.07 33.48 59.42
CA ASN A 176 16.86 33.09 60.60
C ASN A 176 18.21 33.81 60.65
N VAL A 177 18.92 33.93 59.52
CA VAL A 177 20.18 34.67 59.44
C VAL A 177 19.97 36.15 59.73
N SER A 178 18.89 36.73 59.23
CA SER A 178 18.54 38.14 59.46
C SER A 178 18.19 38.40 60.93
N LEU A 179 17.38 37.54 61.55
CA LEU A 179 17.03 37.64 62.97
C LEU A 179 18.24 37.51 63.88
N LYS A 180 19.17 36.61 63.57
CA LYS A 180 20.41 36.43 64.34
C LYS A 180 21.33 37.66 64.25
N LYS A 181 21.50 38.23 63.05
CA LYS A 181 22.26 39.48 62.89
C LYS A 181 21.60 40.66 63.61
N ILE A 182 20.27 40.73 63.60
CA ILE A 182 19.53 41.77 64.33
C ILE A 182 19.71 41.61 65.84
N SER A 183 19.74 40.38 66.39
CA SER A 183 20.00 40.17 67.82
C SER A 183 21.43 40.53 68.20
N GLU A 184 22.42 40.16 67.38
CA GLU A 184 23.83 40.52 67.60
C GLU A 184 24.02 42.05 67.57
N ILE A 185 23.38 42.75 66.62
CA ILE A 185 23.40 44.23 66.56
C ILE A 185 22.72 44.82 67.80
N LYS A 186 21.61 44.23 68.26
CA LYS A 186 20.90 44.70 69.45
C LYS A 186 21.73 44.53 70.73
N GLU A 187 22.44 43.42 70.89
CA GLU A 187 23.36 43.21 72.02
C GLU A 187 24.53 44.21 71.97
N ASN A 188 25.14 44.39 70.80
CA ASN A 188 26.22 45.36 70.63
C ASN A 188 25.76 46.80 70.92
N LEU A 189 24.55 47.18 70.49
CA LEU A 189 23.97 48.47 70.81
C LEU A 189 23.66 48.62 72.31
N SER A 190 23.22 47.56 72.99
CA SER A 190 23.03 47.57 74.45
C SER A 190 24.34 47.86 75.18
N GLY A 191 25.44 47.23 74.77
CA GLY A 191 26.77 47.51 75.34
C GLY A 191 27.25 48.95 75.08
N VAL A 192 26.92 49.53 73.93
CA VAL A 192 27.23 50.94 73.63
C VAL A 192 26.40 51.90 74.49
N VAL A 193 25.13 51.57 74.77
CA VAL A 193 24.27 52.37 75.66
C VAL A 193 24.85 52.40 77.08
N GLU A 194 25.30 51.27 77.61
CA GLU A 194 25.96 51.20 78.93
C GLU A 194 27.24 52.06 78.97
N MET A 195 28.08 52.00 77.92
CA MET A 195 29.28 52.84 77.82
C MET A 195 28.96 54.35 77.75
N THR A 196 27.84 54.73 77.13
CA THR A 196 27.41 56.14 77.08
C THR A 196 26.87 56.64 78.42
N ASP A 197 26.20 55.78 79.19
CA ASP A 197 25.75 56.12 80.54
C ASP A 197 26.93 56.30 81.51
N ASP A 198 27.94 55.42 81.42
CA ASP A 198 29.19 55.57 82.19
C ASP A 198 29.93 56.86 81.84
N SER A 199 30.04 57.20 80.55
CA SER A 199 30.62 58.49 80.12
C SER A 199 29.83 59.70 80.66
N ARG A 200 28.50 59.60 80.74
CA ARG A 200 27.66 60.68 81.28
C ARG A 200 27.93 60.89 82.77
N ILE A 201 28.07 59.82 83.55
CA ILE A 201 28.41 59.88 84.98
C ILE A 201 29.78 60.55 85.16
N VAL A 202 30.80 60.14 84.40
CA VAL A 202 32.13 60.75 84.46
C VAL A 202 32.10 62.24 84.10
N GLN A 203 31.27 62.64 83.12
CA GLN A 203 31.10 64.05 82.73
C GLN A 203 30.43 64.87 83.86
N GLU A 204 29.45 64.30 84.57
CA GLU A 204 28.79 64.94 85.70
C GLU A 204 29.76 65.14 86.88
N ASP A 205 30.59 64.13 87.18
CA ASP A 205 31.63 64.20 88.22
C ASP A 205 32.72 65.23 87.89
N LEU A 206 33.16 65.28 86.63
CA LEU A 206 34.11 66.29 86.17
C LEU A 206 33.55 67.70 86.30
N ASN A 207 32.29 67.91 85.90
CA ASN A 207 31.60 69.20 86.04
C ASN A 207 31.44 69.62 87.52
N SER A 208 31.16 68.66 88.40
CA SER A 208 31.10 68.87 89.85
C SER A 208 32.47 69.30 90.40
N SER A 209 33.53 68.63 89.97
CA SER A 209 34.91 68.94 90.35
C SER A 209 35.34 70.32 89.87
N ILE A 210 35.05 70.68 88.61
CA ILE A 210 35.30 72.02 88.06
C ILE A 210 34.59 73.09 88.88
N ARG A 211 33.34 72.86 89.31
CA ARG A 211 32.62 73.80 90.18
C ARG A 211 33.33 73.98 91.53
N LYS A 212 33.78 72.90 92.18
CA LYS A 212 34.53 72.98 93.44
C LYS A 212 35.82 73.79 93.28
N THR A 213 36.62 73.49 92.26
CA THR A 213 37.87 74.22 92.02
C THR A 213 37.61 75.70 91.70
N LYS A 214 36.51 76.01 91.01
CA LYS A 214 36.12 77.40 90.75
C LYS A 214 35.76 78.15 92.04
N VAL A 215 35.06 77.50 92.97
CA VAL A 215 34.77 78.08 94.30
C VAL A 215 36.06 78.31 95.08
N GLU A 216 36.96 77.32 95.13
CA GLU A 216 38.26 77.46 95.81
C GLU A 216 39.14 78.56 95.20
N LEU A 217 39.09 78.75 93.88
CA LEU A 217 39.80 79.85 93.21
C LEU A 217 39.19 81.22 93.54
N GLU A 218 37.87 81.33 93.66
CA GLU A 218 37.20 82.56 94.10
C GLU A 218 37.52 82.88 95.56
N ASP A 219 37.55 81.87 96.44
CA ASP A 219 37.95 82.03 97.85
C ASP A 219 39.41 82.46 98.00
N ASN A 220 40.34 81.84 97.25
CA ASN A 220 41.75 82.24 97.25
C ASN A 220 41.97 83.63 96.66
N LYS A 221 41.17 84.03 95.66
CA LYS A 221 41.23 85.38 95.08
C LYS A 221 40.72 86.46 96.03
N ASN A 222 39.83 86.09 96.96
CA ASN A 222 39.39 86.97 98.04
C ASN A 222 40.46 87.09 99.13
N HIS A 223 41.22 86.03 99.42
CA HIS A 223 42.36 86.10 100.34
C HIS A 223 43.58 86.87 99.82
N LEU A 224 43.82 86.89 98.50
CA LEU A 224 44.94 87.63 97.88
C LEU A 224 44.68 89.13 97.63
N LYS A 225 43.52 89.66 98.05
CA LYS A 225 43.16 91.08 97.89
C LYS A 225 43.27 91.90 99.18
N GLU A 226 43.66 91.28 100.29
CA GLU A 226 43.79 91.94 101.60
C GLU A 226 45.22 91.93 102.18
N ASP A 227 46.21 91.40 101.45
CA ASP A 227 47.65 91.65 101.66
C ASP A 227 48.14 92.81 100.75
#